data_AF-A0A5E6NKD1-F1
#
_entry.id   AF-A0A5E6NKD1-F1
#
_cell.length_a   1.000
_cell.length_b   1.000
_cell.length_c   1.000
_cell.angle_alpha   90.00
_cell.angle_beta   90.00
_cell.angle_gamma   90.00
#
_symmetry.space_group_name_H-M   'P 1'
#
loop_
_entity.id
_entity.type
_entity.pdbx_description
1 polymer ?
#
loop_
_entity_poly.entity_id
_entity_poly.type
_entity_poly.pdbx_seq_one_letter_code
_entity_poly.pdbx_strand_id
1 'polypeptide(L)'
;MQKNLEVGSEVFECFITKNKKLSAALTQKGDKYHLDIYQAARIILNDLGVDAITGGDQCTVEQDKTYFSYRRDGANSGRMAHLIWIDS
;
A
#
# COMPACT_ATOMS: atom_id res chain seq x y z
N MET A 1 -8.29 -6.08 1.32
CA MET A 1 -7.86 -5.46 2.60
C MET A 1 -6.46 -5.95 2.89
N GLN A 2 -5.46 -5.08 2.76
CA GLN A 2 -4.08 -5.41 3.07
C GLN A 2 -3.89 -5.35 4.60
N LYS A 3 -3.83 -6.51 5.25
CA LYS A 3 -3.87 -6.59 6.72
C LYS A 3 -2.51 -6.46 7.41
N ASN A 4 -1.41 -6.47 6.65
CA ASN A 4 -0.06 -6.73 7.20
C ASN A 4 0.92 -5.56 7.07
N LEU A 5 0.47 -4.37 6.67
CA LEU A 5 1.34 -3.20 6.62
C LEU A 5 1.18 -2.36 7.88
N GLU A 6 1.92 -2.76 8.91
CA GLU A 6 2.03 -2.03 10.16
C GLU A 6 3.11 -0.94 10.06
N VAL A 7 2.76 0.28 10.44
CA VAL A 7 3.60 1.49 10.42
C VAL A 7 3.50 2.24 11.74
N GLY A 8 4.50 3.06 12.07
CA GLY A 8 4.50 3.88 13.27
C GLY A 8 3.72 5.20 13.11
N SER A 9 3.65 5.98 14.18
CA SER A 9 2.96 7.28 14.19
C SER A 9 3.60 8.29 13.25
N GLU A 10 4.91 8.19 12.99
CA GLU A 10 5.63 9.05 12.07
C GLU A 10 5.10 8.94 10.64
N VAL A 11 4.74 7.73 10.20
CA VAL A 11 4.15 7.51 8.88
C VAL A 11 2.73 8.06 8.85
N PHE A 12 1.94 7.81 9.91
CA PHE A 12 0.60 8.37 10.01
C PHE A 12 0.61 9.90 9.88
N GLU A 13 1.47 10.58 10.65
CA GLU A 13 1.64 12.04 10.64
C GLU A 13 2.02 12.56 9.25
N CYS A 14 2.95 11.88 8.57
CA CYS A 14 3.34 12.24 7.21
C CYS A 14 2.19 12.14 6.21
N PHE A 15 1.33 11.12 6.32
CA PHE A 15 0.17 10.94 5.45
C PHE A 15 -0.87 12.04 5.69
N ILE A 16 -1.29 12.27 6.94
CA ILE A 16 -2.33 13.25 7.26
C ILE A 16 -1.89 14.70 7.00
N THR A 17 -0.59 14.99 7.12
CA THR A 17 -0.02 16.31 6.80
C THR A 17 -0.11 16.61 5.32
N LYS A 18 0.07 15.59 4.46
CA LYS A 18 -0.08 15.74 3.00
C LYS A 18 -1.54 15.89 2.58
N ASN A 19 -2.42 15.06 3.13
CA ASN A 19 -3.86 15.11 2.85
C ASN A 19 -4.64 14.49 4.00
N LYS A 20 -5.50 15.28 4.65
CA LYS A 20 -6.33 14.82 5.77
C LYS A 20 -7.21 13.61 5.43
N LYS A 21 -7.63 13.48 4.16
CA LYS A 21 -8.43 12.32 3.70
C LYS A 21 -7.68 11.00 3.83
N LEU A 22 -6.34 11.02 3.81
CA LEU A 22 -5.53 9.81 3.94
C LEU A 22 -5.67 9.14 5.30
N SER A 23 -6.15 9.84 6.33
CA SER A 23 -6.50 9.21 7.61
C SER A 23 -7.47 8.03 7.45
N ALA A 24 -8.35 8.04 6.43
CA ALA A 24 -9.27 6.94 6.15
C ALA A 24 -8.58 5.63 5.72
N ALA A 25 -7.32 5.70 5.27
CA ALA A 25 -6.51 4.54 4.89
C ALA A 25 -5.67 3.98 6.04
N LEU A 26 -5.68 4.62 7.22
CA LEU A 26 -4.93 4.17 8.40
C LEU A 26 -5.87 3.81 9.54
N THR A 27 -5.69 2.62 10.10
CA THR A 27 -6.44 2.15 11.28
C THR A 27 -5.48 1.96 12.44
N GLN A 28 -5.72 2.65 13.57
CA GLN A 28 -4.90 2.49 14.76
C GLN A 28 -5.04 1.06 15.36
N LYS A 29 -3.91 0.48 15.74
CA LYS A 29 -3.77 -0.84 16.36
C LYS A 29 -2.73 -0.75 17.48
N GLY A 30 -3.22 -0.48 18.70
CA GLY A 30 -2.35 -0.17 19.84
C GLY A 30 -1.55 1.11 19.58
N ASP A 31 -0.23 1.03 19.73
CA ASP A 31 0.70 2.15 19.52
C ASP A 31 1.11 2.35 18.06
N LYS A 32 0.55 1.54 17.15
CA LYS A 32 0.89 1.56 15.71
C LYS A 32 -0.35 1.71 14.85
N TYR A 33 -0.15 1.75 13.53
CA TYR A 33 -1.21 1.87 12.54
C TYR A 33 -1.09 0.77 11.50
N HIS A 34 -2.23 0.21 11.10
CA HIS A 34 -2.34 -0.55 9.86
C HIS A 34 -2.65 0.40 8.72
N LEU A 35 -1.79 0.41 7.71
CA LEU A 35 -1.95 1.21 6.49
C LEU A 35 -2.50 0.34 5.36
N ASP A 36 -3.69 0.66 4.86
CA ASP A 36 -4.17 0.15 3.58
C ASP A 36 -3.59 1.02 2.44
N ILE A 37 -2.46 0.58 1.88
CA ILE A 37 -1.76 1.35 0.85
C ILE A 37 -2.58 1.47 -0.45
N TYR A 38 -3.46 0.51 -0.74
CA TYR A 38 -4.34 0.58 -1.90
C TYR A 38 -5.42 1.63 -1.71
N GLN A 39 -6.00 1.72 -0.52
CA GLN A 39 -6.95 2.78 -0.19
C GLN A 39 -6.29 4.16 -0.24
N ALA A 40 -5.07 4.29 0.29
CA ALA A 40 -4.31 5.53 0.20
C ALA A 40 -4.07 5.96 -1.27
N ALA A 41 -3.64 5.02 -2.13
CA ALA A 41 -3.45 5.29 -3.55
C ALA A 41 -4.76 5.70 -4.24
N ARG A 42 -5.88 5.03 -3.93
CA ARG A 42 -7.21 5.38 -4.47
C ARG A 42 -7.66 6.78 -4.06
N ILE A 43 -7.45 7.17 -2.80
CA ILE A 43 -7.76 8.53 -2.33
C ILE A 43 -6.97 9.56 -3.14
N ILE A 44 -5.66 9.33 -3.34
CA ILE A 44 -4.79 10.24 -4.09
C ILE A 44 -5.23 10.33 -5.55
N LEU A 45 -5.49 9.20 -6.21
CA LEU A 45 -5.87 9.15 -7.62
C LEU A 45 -7.26 9.79 -7.86
N ASN A 46 -8.24 9.50 -7.00
CA ASN A 46 -9.56 10.11 -7.09
C ASN A 46 -9.52 11.63 -6.87
N ASP A 47 -8.67 12.12 -5.95
CA ASP A 47 -8.48 13.56 -5.74
C ASP A 47 -7.85 14.25 -6.98
N LEU A 48 -7.19 13.49 -7.86
CA LEU A 48 -6.66 13.95 -9.14
C LEU A 48 -7.62 13.73 -10.31
N GLY A 49 -8.85 13.24 -10.07
CA GLY A 49 -9.86 12.98 -11.10
C GLY A 49 -9.68 11.67 -11.86
N VAL A 50 -8.91 10.72 -11.33
CA VAL A 50 -8.74 9.38 -11.92
C VAL A 50 -9.76 8.42 -11.30
N ASP A 51 -10.85 8.14 -11.99
CA ASP A 51 -11.95 7.31 -11.46
C ASP A 51 -11.81 5.81 -11.79
N ALA A 52 -11.13 5.48 -12.90
CA ALA A 52 -10.99 4.11 -13.38
C ALA A 52 -9.76 3.41 -12.76
N ILE A 53 -9.91 2.86 -11.56
CA ILE A 53 -8.81 2.23 -10.81
C ILE A 53 -9.10 0.74 -10.54
N THR A 54 -8.31 -0.16 -11.12
CA THR A 54 -8.44 -1.61 -10.98
C THR A 54 -7.26 -2.23 -10.19
N GLY A 55 -7.40 -3.51 -9.81
CA GLY A 55 -6.41 -4.21 -8.98
C GLY A 55 -6.44 -3.80 -7.50
N GLY A 56 -5.34 -4.07 -6.79
CA GLY A 56 -5.20 -3.74 -5.37
C GLY A 56 -5.87 -4.75 -4.42
N ASP A 57 -5.92 -6.01 -4.83
CA ASP A 57 -6.50 -7.13 -4.09
C ASP A 57 -5.46 -8.21 -3.72
N GLN A 58 -4.20 -8.03 -4.12
CA GLN A 58 -3.09 -8.93 -3.84
C GLN A 58 -2.33 -8.50 -2.57
N CYS A 59 -1.67 -9.44 -1.89
CA CYS A 59 -0.81 -9.15 -0.75
C CYS A 59 0.49 -9.94 -0.84
N THR A 60 1.61 -9.24 -1.06
CA THR A 60 2.93 -9.87 -1.21
C THR A 60 3.39 -10.61 0.05
N VAL A 61 2.92 -10.20 1.23
CA VAL A 61 3.21 -10.87 2.50
C VAL A 61 2.47 -12.22 2.61
N GLU A 62 1.18 -12.25 2.27
CA GLU A 62 0.32 -13.44 2.45
C GLU A 62 0.49 -14.47 1.33
N GLN A 63 0.75 -14.02 0.10
CA GLN A 63 0.84 -14.88 -1.08
C GLN A 63 2.30 -15.28 -1.38
N ASP A 64 2.89 -16.03 -0.45
CA ASP A 64 4.30 -16.46 -0.45
C ASP A 64 4.72 -17.31 -1.67
N LYS A 65 3.81 -18.10 -2.23
CA LYS A 65 4.05 -18.90 -3.43
C LYS A 65 4.09 -18.09 -4.73
N THR A 66 3.67 -16.83 -4.69
CA THR A 66 3.51 -15.99 -5.89
C THR A 66 4.42 -14.77 -5.86
N TYR A 67 4.70 -14.20 -4.69
CA TYR A 67 5.44 -12.94 -4.58
C TYR A 67 6.60 -13.04 -3.59
N PHE A 68 7.73 -12.41 -3.95
CA PHE A 68 8.74 -12.03 -2.97
C PHE A 68 8.18 -10.93 -2.04
N SER A 69 8.58 -10.94 -0.78
CA SER A 69 8.22 -9.89 0.18
C SER A 69 9.36 -9.59 1.13
N TYR A 70 9.87 -8.36 1.07
CA TYR A 70 10.91 -7.91 1.99
C TYR A 70 10.43 -7.94 3.46
N ARG A 71 9.15 -7.65 3.71
CA ARG A 71 8.58 -7.68 5.07
C ARG A 71 8.60 -9.10 5.67
N ARG A 72 8.51 -10.13 4.83
CA ARG A 72 8.54 -11.54 5.23
C ARG A 72 9.96 -12.12 5.22
N ASP A 73 10.70 -11.92 4.13
CA ASP A 73 11.96 -12.63 3.85
C ASP A 73 13.21 -11.77 4.10
N GLY A 74 13.04 -10.48 4.42
CA GLY A 74 14.12 -9.54 4.72
C GLY A 74 15.10 -9.36 3.55
N ALA A 75 16.38 -9.23 3.88
CA ALA A 75 17.46 -9.01 2.92
C ALA A 75 17.60 -10.13 1.87
N ASN A 76 17.08 -11.34 2.16
CA ASN A 76 17.16 -12.49 1.25
C ASN A 76 16.04 -12.52 0.20
N SER A 77 15.08 -11.59 0.28
CA SER A 77 13.97 -11.53 -0.67
C SER A 77 14.43 -11.13 -2.07
N GLY A 78 13.87 -11.76 -3.11
CA GLY A 78 14.00 -11.32 -4.50
C GLY A 78 13.21 -10.04 -4.78
N ARG A 79 13.08 -9.66 -6.06
CA ARG A 79 12.29 -8.49 -6.50
C ARG A 79 11.42 -8.85 -7.70
N MET A 80 10.23 -8.25 -7.76
CA MET A 80 9.31 -8.30 -8.89
C MET A 80 9.43 -7.00 -9.69
N ALA A 81 8.93 -7.02 -10.92
CA ALA A 81 8.76 -5.83 -11.74
C ALA A 81 7.32 -5.75 -12.25
N HIS A 82 6.81 -4.52 -12.37
CA HIS A 82 5.59 -4.21 -13.12
C HIS A 82 6.01 -3.50 -14.40
N LEU A 83 5.59 -4.01 -15.56
CA LEU A 83 5.97 -3.49 -16.87
C LEU A 83 4.72 -3.02 -17.62
N ILE A 84 4.86 -1.91 -18.33
CA ILE A 84 3.84 -1.37 -19.23
C ILE A 84 4.55 -0.77 -20.45
N TRP A 85 4.03 -1.03 -21.65
CA TRP A 85 4.56 -0.49 -22.90
C TRP A 85 3.42 -0.24 -23.89
N ILE A 86 3.68 0.61 -24.87
CA ILE A 86 2.82 0.78 -26.04
C ILE A 86 3.39 -0.16 -27.10
N ASP A 87 2.55 -1.04 -27.62
CA ASP A 87 2.88 -1.93 -28.73
C ASP A 87 2.40 -1.33 -30.05
N SER A 88 3.09 -1.64 -31.15
CA SER A 88 2.89 -1.04 -32.47
C SER A 88 1.81 -1.72 -33.31
#